data_AF-A0A8T3PQ32-F1
#
_entry.id   AF-A0A8T3PQ32-F1
#
_cell.length_a   1.000
_cell.length_b   1.000
_cell.length_c   1.000
_cell.angle_alpha   90.00
_cell.angle_beta   90.00
_cell.angle_gamma   90.00
#
_symmetry.space_group_name_H-M   'P 1'
#
loop_
_entity.id
_entity.type
_entity.pdbx_description
1 polymer ?
#
loop_
_entity_poly.entity_id
_entity_poly.type
_entity_poly.pdbx_seq_one_letter_code
_entity_poly.pdbx_strand_id
1 'polypeptide(L)'
;MRALAACAEPPVVAAPLEDALQIHRPSGKTCYAVRVYRLPGCDRLLGLSVQAVAWLQIRDPAEAPRNLTETLRRLYRLTAAEARLVTALARGDTPKAAAERFQVTENTIRTQLKSVLAKTGVRRQVDLVLLLNRLAAAA
;
A
#
# COMPACT_ATOMS: atom_id res chain seq x y z
N MET A 1 -13.94 20.96 -2.77
CA MET A 1 -12.81 20.00 -2.61
C MET A 1 -13.26 18.55 -2.36
N ARG A 2 -14.35 18.05 -2.95
CA ARG A 2 -14.78 16.64 -2.82
C ARG A 2 -14.41 15.76 -4.02
N ALA A 3 -13.97 16.36 -5.13
CA ALA A 3 -13.66 15.65 -6.37
C ALA A 3 -12.37 14.81 -6.30
N LEU A 4 -11.37 15.22 -5.52
CA LEU A 4 -10.08 14.52 -5.42
C LEU A 4 -10.18 13.15 -4.71
N ALA A 5 -11.16 12.95 -3.81
CA ALA A 5 -11.29 11.70 -3.06
C ALA A 5 -11.93 10.57 -3.89
N ALA A 6 -12.84 10.90 -4.81
CA ALA A 6 -13.39 9.95 -5.78
C ALA A 6 -12.37 9.56 -6.86
N CYS A 7 -11.29 10.35 -6.97
CA CYS A 7 -10.18 10.12 -7.87
C CYS A 7 -9.03 9.32 -7.24
N ALA A 8 -9.26 8.60 -6.15
CA ALA A 8 -8.19 7.80 -5.53
C ALA A 8 -7.93 6.49 -6.27
N GLU A 9 -8.94 5.96 -6.96
CA GLU A 9 -8.87 4.70 -7.69
C GLU A 9 -8.77 5.01 -9.19
N PRO A 10 -7.80 4.42 -9.90
CA PRO A 10 -7.74 4.59 -11.35
C PRO A 10 -9.06 4.10 -11.96
N PRO A 11 -9.58 4.77 -13.02
CA PRO A 11 -10.73 4.25 -13.73
C PRO A 11 -10.41 2.82 -14.16
N VAL A 12 -11.31 1.93 -13.76
CA VAL A 12 -11.17 0.48 -13.80
C VAL A 12 -10.74 0.07 -15.22
N VAL A 13 -9.52 -0.49 -15.32
CA VAL A 13 -8.91 -1.11 -16.52
C VAL A 13 -8.23 -0.20 -17.56
N ALA A 14 -7.37 0.73 -17.16
CA ALA A 14 -6.30 1.20 -18.06
C ALA A 14 -4.96 0.53 -17.67
N ALA A 15 -4.27 -0.11 -18.62
CA ALA A 15 -2.87 -0.48 -18.42
C ALA A 15 -2.01 0.80 -18.48
N PRO A 16 -0.99 0.94 -17.62
CA PRO A 16 -0.12 2.10 -17.68
C PRO A 16 0.65 2.12 -19.01
N LEU A 17 0.99 3.32 -19.47
CA LEU A 17 1.75 3.50 -20.71
C LEU A 17 3.20 2.98 -20.59
N GLU A 18 3.75 2.90 -19.36
CA GLU A 18 5.08 2.38 -19.01
C GLU A 18 5.10 1.79 -17.58
N ASP A 19 6.13 0.99 -17.22
CA ASP A 19 6.23 0.28 -15.93
C ASP A 19 6.21 1.22 -14.69
N ALA A 20 6.79 2.42 -14.80
CA ALA A 20 6.61 3.60 -13.94
C ALA A 20 7.65 4.68 -14.30
N LEU A 21 7.24 5.94 -14.40
CA LEU A 21 8.15 7.08 -14.48
C LEU A 21 8.67 7.45 -13.10
N GLN A 22 9.97 7.68 -12.96
CA GLN A 22 10.55 8.21 -11.72
C GLN A 22 10.68 9.73 -11.78
N ILE A 23 10.11 10.43 -10.80
CA ILE A 23 10.28 11.88 -10.66
C ILE A 23 11.21 12.15 -9.48
N HIS A 24 12.34 12.80 -9.78
CA HIS A 24 13.29 13.20 -8.77
C HIS A 24 12.65 14.16 -7.77
N ARG A 25 12.85 13.91 -6.48
CA ARG A 25 12.34 14.78 -5.42
C ARG A 25 13.30 15.95 -5.21
N PRO A 26 12.86 17.22 -5.20
CA PRO A 26 13.76 18.37 -4.98
C PRO A 26 14.61 18.30 -3.71
N SER A 27 14.15 17.56 -2.69
CA SER A 27 14.89 17.36 -1.43
C SER A 27 15.95 16.24 -1.48
N GLY A 28 16.15 15.57 -2.61
CA GLY A 28 17.14 14.50 -2.78
C GLY A 28 16.80 13.17 -2.10
N LYS A 29 15.64 13.06 -1.44
CA LYS A 29 15.12 11.78 -0.91
C LYS A 29 14.60 10.90 -2.05
N THR A 30 14.22 9.66 -1.72
CA THR A 30 13.71 8.66 -2.68
C THR A 30 12.72 9.25 -3.69
N CYS A 31 12.98 9.01 -4.98
CA CYS A 31 12.17 9.50 -6.10
C CYS A 31 10.69 9.12 -5.93
N TYR A 32 9.79 9.96 -6.42
CA TYR A 32 8.39 9.57 -6.57
C TYR A 32 8.26 8.56 -7.69
N ALA A 33 7.43 7.53 -7.48
CA ALA A 33 7.03 6.61 -8.53
C ALA A 33 5.71 7.10 -9.13
N VAL A 34 5.71 7.41 -10.43
CA VAL A 34 4.56 7.94 -11.15
C VAL A 34 4.11 6.94 -12.20
N ARG A 35 2.83 6.57 -12.17
CA ARG A 35 2.19 5.78 -13.22
C ARG A 35 1.27 6.67 -14.03
N VAL A 36 1.39 6.55 -15.35
CA VAL A 36 0.59 7.30 -16.32
C VAL A 36 -0.35 6.32 -17.00
N TYR A 37 -1.65 6.60 -16.93
CA TYR A 37 -2.67 5.81 -17.61
C TYR A 37 -3.35 6.68 -18.65
N ARG A 38 -3.52 6.15 -19.87
CA ARG A 38 -4.28 6.85 -20.90
C ARG A 38 -5.78 6.76 -20.60
N LEU A 39 -6.49 7.87 -20.72
CA LEU A 39 -7.95 7.90 -20.63
C LEU A 39 -8.54 7.96 -22.05
N PRO A 40 -9.06 6.83 -22.57
CA PRO A 40 -9.72 6.83 -23.87
C PRO A 40 -11.05 7.59 -23.83
N GLY A 41 -11.47 8.15 -24.96
CA GLY A 41 -12.78 8.79 -25.09
C GLY A 41 -12.89 10.18 -24.45
N CYS A 42 -11.78 10.78 -24.00
CA CYS A 42 -11.74 12.18 -23.59
C CYS A 42 -11.23 13.06 -24.73
N ASP A 43 -12.14 13.60 -25.52
CA ASP A 43 -11.89 14.65 -26.53
C ASP A 43 -12.12 16.07 -25.96
N ARG A 44 -12.78 16.16 -24.79
CA ARG A 44 -13.03 17.40 -24.06
C ARG A 44 -12.72 17.28 -22.56
N LEU A 45 -12.02 18.27 -22.01
CA LEU A 45 -11.78 18.41 -20.57
C LEU A 45 -11.98 19.86 -20.15
N LEU A 46 -12.79 20.11 -19.11
CA LEU A 46 -13.14 21.46 -18.63
C LEU A 46 -13.67 22.39 -19.76
N GLY A 47 -14.37 21.82 -20.74
CA GLY A 47 -14.90 22.56 -21.91
C GLY A 47 -13.91 22.80 -23.05
N LEU A 48 -12.63 22.47 -22.85
CA LEU A 48 -11.58 22.63 -23.87
C LEU A 48 -11.42 21.36 -24.69
N SER A 49 -11.24 21.51 -26.00
CA SER A 49 -10.84 20.39 -26.87
C SER A 49 -9.42 19.94 -26.51
N VAL A 50 -9.25 18.64 -26.28
CA VAL A 50 -7.98 18.03 -25.89
C VAL A 50 -7.66 16.83 -26.78
N GLN A 51 -6.38 16.65 -27.10
CA GLN A 51 -5.93 15.53 -27.94
C GLN A 51 -5.67 14.25 -27.12
N ALA A 52 -5.36 14.42 -25.83
CA ALA A 52 -5.15 13.32 -24.91
C ALA A 52 -5.42 13.76 -23.48
N VAL A 53 -6.00 12.86 -22.69
CA VAL A 53 -6.09 12.99 -21.23
C VAL A 53 -5.41 11.78 -20.62
N ALA A 54 -4.63 12.02 -19.57
CA ALA A 54 -3.96 10.98 -18.82
C ALA A 54 -4.30 11.10 -17.33
N TRP A 55 -4.38 9.95 -16.69
CA TRP A 55 -4.43 9.84 -15.24
C TRP A 55 -3.02 9.63 -14.69
N LEU A 56 -2.66 10.42 -13.68
CA LEU A 56 -1.38 10.31 -13.00
C LEU A 56 -1.58 9.77 -11.60
N GLN A 57 -1.00 8.61 -11.31
CA GLN A 57 -0.90 8.09 -9.95
C GLN A 57 0.51 8.33 -9.45
N ILE A 58 0.67 9.22 -8.47
CA ILE A 58 1.94 9.54 -7.83
C ILE A 58 2.02 8.78 -6.50
N ARG A 59 3.09 8.01 -6.30
CA ARG A 59 3.40 7.33 -5.04
C ARG A 59 4.68 7.87 -4.44
N ASP A 60 4.61 8.17 -3.15
CA ASP A 60 5.78 8.36 -2.31
C ASP A 60 6.21 6.99 -1.73
N PRO A 61 7.34 6.40 -2.17
CA PRO A 61 7.81 5.13 -1.61
C PRO A 61 8.28 5.24 -0.15
N ALA A 62 8.52 6.45 0.36
CA ALA A 62 8.86 6.69 1.76
C ALA A 62 7.63 6.75 2.66
N GLU A 63 6.42 6.88 2.11
CA GLU A 63 5.19 6.75 2.89
C GLU A 63 4.76 5.29 2.97
N ALA A 64 4.59 4.79 4.20
CA ALA A 64 3.89 3.54 4.40
C ALA A 64 2.47 3.66 3.80
N PRO A 65 1.91 2.61 3.17
CA PRO A 65 0.61 2.72 2.54
C PRO A 65 -0.40 3.14 3.60
N ARG A 66 -1.01 4.32 3.40
CA ARG A 66 -1.87 4.97 4.39
C ARG A 66 -3.04 4.08 4.83
N ASN A 67 -3.37 3.05 4.03
CA ASN A 67 -4.46 2.11 4.26
C ASN A 67 -4.03 0.64 4.45
N LEU A 68 -2.74 0.32 4.56
CA LEU A 68 -2.29 -1.09 4.63
C LEU A 68 -3.00 -1.86 5.74
N THR A 69 -3.10 -1.27 6.94
CA THR A 69 -3.79 -1.87 8.09
C THR A 69 -5.26 -2.20 7.77
N GLU A 70 -6.01 -1.28 7.17
CA GLU A 70 -7.43 -1.48 6.86
C GLU A 70 -7.62 -2.49 5.72
N THR A 71 -6.78 -2.41 4.69
CA THR A 71 -6.75 -3.37 3.58
C THR A 71 -6.51 -4.79 4.09
N LEU A 72 -5.53 -4.99 4.97
CA LEU A 72 -5.23 -6.31 5.55
C LEU A 72 -6.35 -6.83 6.42
N ARG A 73 -7.01 -5.96 7.19
CA ARG A 73 -8.20 -6.33 7.98
C ARG A 73 -9.34 -6.82 7.09
N ARG A 74 -9.58 -6.16 5.95
CA ARG A 74 -10.63 -6.55 5.01
C ARG A 74 -10.28 -7.82 4.24
N LEU A 75 -9.07 -7.90 3.70
CA LEU A 75 -8.63 -9.04 2.87
C LEU A 75 -8.48 -10.34 3.66
N TYR A 76 -7.87 -10.27 4.84
CA TYR A 76 -7.51 -11.45 5.63
C TYR A 76 -8.31 -11.59 6.93
N ARG A 77 -9.35 -10.76 7.12
CA ARG A 77 -10.19 -10.77 8.34
C ARG A 77 -9.36 -10.68 9.62
N LEU A 78 -8.29 -9.86 9.58
CA LEU A 78 -7.45 -9.64 10.75
C LEU A 78 -8.21 -8.83 11.81
N THR A 79 -8.02 -9.22 13.06
CA THR A 79 -8.41 -8.43 14.23
C THR A 79 -7.55 -7.16 14.32
N ALA A 80 -7.99 -6.19 15.13
CA ALA A 80 -7.22 -4.97 15.36
C ALA A 80 -5.82 -5.26 15.96
N ALA A 81 -5.71 -6.26 16.85
CA ALA A 81 -4.43 -6.65 17.44
C ALA A 81 -3.48 -7.24 16.40
N GLU A 82 -3.97 -8.17 15.58
CA GLU A 82 -3.21 -8.78 14.49
C GLU A 82 -2.74 -7.74 13.47
N ALA A 83 -3.63 -6.82 13.07
CA ALA A 83 -3.28 -5.76 12.12
C ALA A 83 -2.17 -4.84 12.68
N ARG A 84 -2.21 -4.50 13.98
CA ARG A 84 -1.13 -3.73 14.63
C ARG A 84 0.20 -4.48 14.61
N LEU A 85 0.19 -5.79 14.91
CA LEU A 85 1.39 -6.63 14.85
C LEU A 85 1.97 -6.66 13.43
N VAL A 86 1.15 -6.93 12.44
CA VAL A 86 1.56 -7.01 11.04
C VAL A 86 2.15 -5.69 10.56
N THR A 87 1.56 -4.56 10.93
CA THR A 87 2.10 -3.23 10.60
C THR A 87 3.44 -2.94 11.27
N ALA A 88 3.67 -3.42 12.50
CA ALA A 88 4.98 -3.31 13.16
C ALA A 88 6.04 -4.16 12.44
N LEU A 89 5.70 -5.41 12.10
CA LEU A 89 6.60 -6.29 11.35
C LEU A 89 6.95 -5.71 9.95
N ALA A 90 5.98 -5.10 9.27
CA ALA A 90 6.21 -4.44 7.97
C ALA A 90 7.19 -3.25 8.06
N ARG A 91 7.29 -2.61 9.24
CA ARG A 91 8.24 -1.52 9.50
C ARG A 91 9.63 -2.02 9.94
N GLY A 92 9.81 -3.33 10.05
CA GLY A 92 11.06 -3.96 10.45
C GLY A 92 11.17 -4.31 11.93
N ASP A 93 10.12 -4.13 12.73
CA ASP A 93 10.15 -4.53 14.15
C ASP A 93 10.32 -6.06 14.26
N THR A 94 11.16 -6.52 15.19
CA THR A 94 11.23 -7.95 15.54
C THR A 94 10.04 -8.33 16.44
N PRO A 95 9.66 -9.62 16.56
CA PRO A 95 8.62 -10.05 17.49
C PRO A 95 8.88 -9.62 18.93
N LYS A 96 10.14 -9.58 19.35
CA LYS A 96 10.56 -9.10 20.66
C LYS A 96 10.34 -7.59 20.82
N ALA A 97 10.80 -6.80 19.84
CA ALA A 97 10.58 -5.35 19.83
C ALA A 97 9.07 -5.01 19.82
N ALA A 98 8.26 -5.78 19.09
CA ALA A 98 6.81 -5.64 19.09
C ALA A 98 6.20 -5.98 20.46
N ALA A 99 6.70 -7.00 21.16
CA ALA A 99 6.26 -7.36 22.51
C ALA A 99 6.52 -6.22 23.50
N GLU A 100 7.74 -5.67 23.50
CA GLU A 100 8.15 -4.52 24.32
C GLU A 100 7.28 -3.30 24.00
N ARG A 101 7.12 -2.97 22.72
CA ARG A 101 6.35 -1.82 22.25
C ARG A 101 4.86 -1.90 22.62
N PHE A 102 4.28 -3.09 22.54
CA PHE A 102 2.86 -3.29 22.85
C PHE A 102 2.60 -3.61 24.32
N GLN A 103 3.65 -3.67 25.16
CA GLN A 103 3.57 -4.03 26.57
C GLN A 103 2.87 -5.38 26.80
N VAL A 104 3.22 -6.37 25.98
CA VAL A 104 2.72 -7.76 26.08
C VAL A 104 3.88 -8.74 26.12
N THR A 105 3.61 -9.99 26.48
CA THR A 105 4.64 -11.04 26.48
C THR A 105 5.00 -11.48 25.05
N GLU A 106 6.23 -11.96 24.86
CA GLU A 106 6.62 -12.59 23.59
C GLU A 106 5.70 -13.77 23.22
N ASN A 107 5.18 -14.49 24.21
CA ASN A 107 4.26 -15.61 23.96
C ASN A 107 2.94 -15.14 23.33
N THR A 108 2.42 -13.98 23.77
CA THR A 108 1.26 -13.33 23.16
C THR A 108 1.55 -12.95 21.71
N ILE A 109 2.73 -12.38 21.42
CA ILE A 109 3.12 -12.05 20.04
C ILE A 109 3.25 -13.31 19.19
N ARG A 110 3.88 -14.38 19.68
CA ARG A 110 3.99 -15.66 18.96
C ARG A 110 2.63 -16.26 18.64
N THR A 111 1.69 -16.18 19.58
CA THR A 111 0.31 -16.65 19.40
C THR A 111 -0.41 -15.84 18.31
N GLN A 112 -0.31 -14.50 18.37
CA GLN A 112 -0.87 -13.62 17.33
C GLN A 112 -0.23 -13.88 15.97
N LEU A 113 1.09 -14.07 15.91
CA LEU A 113 1.82 -14.36 14.68
C LEU A 113 1.36 -15.68 14.06
N LYS A 114 1.17 -16.74 14.87
CA LYS A 114 0.63 -18.02 14.38
C LYS A 114 -0.77 -17.86 13.78
N SER A 115 -1.63 -17.08 14.42
CA SER A 115 -2.97 -16.76 13.91
C SER A 115 -2.90 -16.00 12.57
N VAL A 116 -2.03 -14.98 12.47
CA VAL A 116 -1.83 -14.20 11.25
C VAL A 116 -1.32 -15.08 10.11
N LEU A 117 -0.30 -15.91 10.35
CA LEU A 117 0.26 -16.82 9.35
C LEU A 117 -0.83 -17.77 8.82
N ALA A 118 -1.67 -18.32 9.70
CA ALA A 118 -2.80 -19.14 9.30
C ALA A 118 -3.84 -18.38 8.46
N LYS A 119 -4.20 -17.14 8.86
CA LYS A 119 -5.18 -16.32 8.13
C LYS A 119 -4.69 -15.81 6.77
N THR A 120 -3.38 -15.60 6.63
CA THR A 120 -2.75 -15.11 5.41
C THR A 120 -2.27 -16.24 4.49
N GLY A 121 -2.29 -17.48 4.95
CA GLY A 121 -1.87 -18.66 4.19
C GLY A 121 -0.36 -18.81 4.02
N VAL A 122 0.44 -17.95 4.64
CA VAL A 122 1.91 -18.04 4.61
C VAL A 122 2.47 -18.83 5.79
N ARG A 123 3.67 -19.40 5.64
CA ARG A 123 4.26 -20.29 6.66
C ARG A 123 5.35 -19.63 7.50
N ARG A 124 6.06 -18.64 6.97
CA ARG A 124 7.17 -17.97 7.66
C ARG A 124 6.89 -16.47 7.83
N GLN A 125 7.45 -15.89 8.89
CA GLN A 125 7.40 -14.44 9.11
C GLN A 125 7.98 -13.65 7.94
N VAL A 126 9.06 -14.14 7.32
CA VAL A 126 9.66 -13.50 6.15
C VAL A 126 8.68 -13.48 4.96
N ASP A 127 7.96 -14.58 4.74
CA ASP A 127 6.94 -14.67 3.68
C ASP A 127 5.79 -13.68 3.93
N LEU A 128 5.40 -13.51 5.19
CA LEU A 128 4.43 -12.49 5.59
C LEU A 128 4.94 -11.10 5.22
N VAL A 129 6.17 -10.72 5.61
CA VAL A 129 6.72 -9.39 5.29
C VAL A 129 6.80 -9.16 3.77
N LEU A 130 7.19 -10.16 2.99
CA LEU A 130 7.23 -10.08 1.53
C LEU A 130 5.83 -9.89 0.93
N LEU A 131 4.81 -10.59 1.45
CA LEU A 131 3.42 -10.41 1.05
C LEU A 131 2.96 -8.97 1.32
N LEU A 132 3.29 -8.42 2.49
CA LEU A 132 2.94 -7.05 2.86
C LEU A 132 3.58 -6.02 1.94
N ASN A 133 4.86 -6.20 1.60
CA ASN A 133 5.57 -5.30 0.68
C ASN A 133 4.98 -5.33 -0.73
N ARG A 134 4.51 -6.49 -1.20
CA ARG A 134 3.81 -6.60 -2.49
C ARG A 134 2.47 -5.87 -2.47
N LEU A 135 1.71 -6.03 -1.39
CA LEU A 135 0.44 -5.32 -1.21
C LEU A 135 0.65 -3.80 -1.09
N ALA A 136 1.71 -3.37 -0.41
CA ALA A 136 2.11 -1.97 -0.31
C ALA A 136 2.52 -1.36 -1.67
N ALA A 137 3.16 -2.15 -2.54
CA ALA A 137 3.53 -1.72 -3.88
C ALA A 137 2.33 -1.67 -4.84
N ALA A 138 1.33 -2.53 -4.62
CA ALA A 138 0.14 -2.62 -5.46
C ALA A 138 -0.98 -1.63 -5.07
N ALA A 139 -1.16 -1.35 -3.77
CA ALA A 139 -2.32 -0.65 -3.19
C ALA A 139 -2.02 0.81 -2.85
#